data_AF-A0A9E5EJW1-F1
#
_entry.id   AF-A0A9E5EJW1-F1
#
_cell.length_a   1.000
_cell.length_b   1.000
_cell.length_c   1.000
_cell.angle_alpha   90.00
_cell.angle_beta   90.00
_cell.angle_gamma   90.00
#
_symmetry.space_group_name_H-M   'P 1'
#
loop_
_entity.id
_entity.type
_entity.pdbx_description
1 polymer ?
#
loop_
_entity_poly.entity_id
_entity_poly.type
_entity_poly.pdbx_seq_one_letter_code
_entity_poly.pdbx_strand_id
1 'polypeptide(L)'
;MIGLALVAVGVSCRGPVRVNPPTGLKPEGMVWIPGGKFTMGGPEEATCHQILAATDPQKPCCNLLQAGFTDSQPAHEVEVDGFWMDE
;
A
#
# COMPACT_ATOMS: atom_id res chain seq x y z
N MET A 1 -25.69 -35.61 17.77
CA MET A 1 -25.45 -34.15 17.77
C MET A 1 -24.42 -33.85 16.69
N ILE A 2 -24.87 -33.72 15.44
CA ILE A 2 -23.98 -33.44 14.29
C ILE A 2 -23.93 -31.92 14.14
N GLY A 3 -22.79 -31.32 14.50
CA GLY A 3 -22.54 -29.89 14.36
C GLY A 3 -22.14 -29.59 12.92
N LEU A 4 -23.09 -29.03 12.16
CA LEU A 4 -22.86 -28.48 10.82
C LEU A 4 -22.02 -27.21 10.96
N ALA A 5 -20.71 -27.30 10.69
CA ALA A 5 -19.85 -26.12 10.60
C ALA A 5 -20.16 -25.39 9.29
N LEU A 6 -20.85 -24.26 9.40
CA LEU A 6 -21.08 -23.34 8.28
C LEU A 6 -19.74 -22.68 7.94
N VAL A 7 -19.08 -23.14 6.87
CA VAL A 7 -17.94 -22.42 6.30
C VAL A 7 -18.50 -21.17 5.63
N ALA A 8 -18.39 -20.03 6.31
CA ALA A 8 -18.66 -18.74 5.71
C ALA A 8 -17.59 -18.45 4.65
N VAL A 9 -17.89 -18.76 3.40
CA VAL A 9 -17.12 -18.28 2.25
C VAL A 9 -17.34 -16.77 2.19
N GLY A 10 -16.42 -16.02 2.79
CA GLY A 10 -16.38 -14.58 2.67
C GLY A 10 -16.15 -14.22 1.21
N VAL A 11 -17.20 -13.84 0.50
CA VAL A 11 -17.11 -13.21 -0.81
C VAL A 11 -16.46 -11.84 -0.57
N SER A 12 -15.15 -11.78 -0.73
CA SER A 12 -14.45 -10.50 -0.79
C SER A 12 -14.87 -9.83 -2.10
N CYS A 13 -15.60 -8.72 -2.03
CA CYS A 13 -15.92 -7.85 -3.17
C CYS A 13 -14.67 -7.12 -3.70
N ARG A 14 -13.52 -7.82 -3.80
CA ARG A 14 -12.34 -7.31 -4.50
C ARG A 14 -12.61 -7.49 -5.99
N GLY A 15 -13.12 -6.43 -6.62
CA GLY A 15 -13.16 -6.36 -8.07
C GLY A 15 -11.75 -6.64 -8.64
N PRO A 16 -11.64 -7.29 -9.80
CA PRO A 16 -10.34 -7.59 -10.39
C PRO A 16 -9.58 -6.29 -10.68
N VAL A 17 -8.30 -6.24 -10.30
CA VAL A 17 -7.38 -5.16 -10.68
C VAL A 17 -7.39 -5.05 -12.21
N ARG A 18 -7.70 -3.87 -12.74
CA ARG A 18 -7.68 -3.60 -14.19
C ARG A 18 -6.23 -3.44 -14.63
N VAL A 19 -5.59 -4.57 -14.88
CA VAL A 19 -4.18 -4.64 -15.29
C VAL A 19 -3.91 -3.98 -16.64
N ASN A 20 -4.87 -4.01 -17.57
CA ASN A 20 -4.68 -3.42 -18.90
C ASN A 20 -5.15 -1.95 -18.93
N PRO A 21 -4.41 -1.05 -19.62
CA PRO A 21 -4.86 0.31 -19.85
C PRO A 21 -6.15 0.35 -20.69
N PRO A 22 -6.91 1.45 -20.61
CA PRO A 22 -8.01 1.70 -21.52
C PRO A 22 -7.50 1.72 -22.97
N THR A 23 -8.39 1.40 -23.90
CA THR A 23 -8.09 1.46 -25.34
C THR A 23 -7.70 2.90 -25.72
N GLY A 24 -6.56 3.07 -26.36
CA GLY A 24 -6.06 4.38 -26.75
C GLY A 24 -4.55 4.35 -27.01
N LEU A 25 -4.01 5.48 -27.47
CA LEU A 25 -2.57 5.65 -27.57
C LEU A 25 -1.99 5.89 -26.17
N LYS A 26 -0.90 5.18 -25.86
CA LYS A 26 -0.03 5.49 -24.72
C LYS A 26 0.47 6.94 -24.89
N PRO A 27 0.21 7.87 -23.95
CA PRO A 27 0.84 9.18 -23.99
C PRO A 27 2.36 9.06 -23.96
N GLU A 28 3.05 9.98 -24.65
CA GLU A 28 4.51 9.99 -24.65
C GLU A 28 5.05 10.15 -23.22
N GLY A 29 6.01 9.30 -22.84
CA GLY A 29 6.67 9.37 -21.53
C GLY A 29 5.82 8.94 -20.33
N MET A 30 4.68 8.26 -20.51
CA MET A 30 3.81 7.84 -19.40
C MET A 30 3.67 6.32 -19.25
N VAL A 31 3.66 5.79 -18.03
CA VAL A 31 3.36 4.38 -17.69
C VAL A 31 1.93 4.20 -17.19
N TRP A 32 1.32 3.07 -17.52
CA TRP A 32 0.00 2.70 -17.01
C TRP A 32 0.13 2.12 -15.60
N ILE A 33 -0.57 2.71 -14.63
CA ILE A 33 -0.70 2.21 -13.27
C ILE A 33 -2.09 1.59 -13.12
N PRO A 34 -2.20 0.26 -12.92
CA PRO A 34 -3.48 -0.39 -12.67
C PRO A 34 -4.15 0.17 -11.42
N GLY A 35 -5.44 0.46 -11.54
CA GLY A 35 -6.26 0.85 -10.39
C GLY A 35 -6.47 -0.31 -9.44
N GLY A 36 -6.70 0.01 -8.16
CA GLY A 36 -6.91 -0.98 -7.13
C GLY A 36 -6.82 -0.40 -5.73
N LYS A 37 -6.88 -1.30 -4.75
CA LYS A 37 -6.78 -0.99 -3.33
C LYS A 37 -5.37 -1.18 -2.82
N PHE A 38 -4.86 -0.23 -2.05
CA PHE A 38 -3.56 -0.32 -1.38
C PHE A 38 -3.58 0.40 -0.05
N THR A 39 -2.63 0.08 0.82
CA THR A 39 -2.42 0.80 2.08
C THR A 39 -1.52 1.99 1.82
N MET A 40 -2.04 3.20 2.07
CA MET A 40 -1.28 4.45 2.01
C MET A 40 -0.97 4.94 3.43
N GLY A 41 0.21 5.49 3.62
CA GLY A 41 0.69 6.01 4.90
C GLY A 41 2.04 5.40 5.31
N GLY A 42 2.50 5.78 6.50
CA GLY A 42 3.77 5.33 7.08
C GLY A 42 3.62 4.20 8.10
N PRO A 43 4.72 3.68 8.63
CA PRO A 43 4.71 2.82 9.82
C PRO A 43 4.43 3.62 11.09
N GLU A 44 3.79 2.98 12.08
CA GLU A 44 3.59 3.61 13.40
C GLU A 44 4.92 4.02 14.04
N GLU A 45 4.88 5.05 14.89
CA GLU A 45 6.07 5.57 15.57
C GLU A 45 6.83 4.47 16.35
N ALA A 46 6.09 3.59 17.05
CA ALA A 46 6.68 2.47 17.78
C ALA A 46 7.47 1.52 16.87
N THR A 47 6.99 1.29 15.65
CA THR A 47 7.69 0.48 14.64
C THR A 47 8.97 1.18 14.19
N CYS A 48 8.94 2.51 14.03
CA CYS A 48 10.13 3.29 13.70
C CYS A 48 11.21 3.16 14.78
N HIS A 49 10.84 3.31 16.06
CA HIS A 49 11.77 3.15 17.19
C HIS A 49 12.39 1.76 17.23
N GLN A 50 11.61 0.71 16.95
CA GLN A 50 12.12 -0.66 16.88
C GLN A 50 13.11 -0.84 15.73
N ILE A 51 12.81 -0.31 14.54
CA ILE A 51 13.70 -0.40 13.37
C ILE A 51 14.99 0.37 13.66
N LEU A 52 14.91 1.60 14.18
CA LEU A 52 16.08 2.41 14.55
C LEU A 52 17.00 1.66 15.51
N ALA A 53 16.45 1.04 16.55
CA ALA A 53 17.23 0.26 17.52
C ALA A 53 17.93 -0.95 16.90
N ALA A 54 17.42 -1.48 15.79
CA ALA A 54 18.01 -2.60 15.05
C ALA A 54 19.02 -2.16 13.96
N THR A 55 19.13 -0.86 13.67
CA THR A 55 20.08 -0.34 12.68
C THR A 55 21.48 -0.11 13.25
N ASP A 56 22.49 -0.08 12.38
CA ASP A 56 23.86 0.29 12.75
C ASP A 56 23.92 1.80 13.03
N PRO A 57 24.28 2.23 14.27
CA PRO A 57 24.27 3.64 14.66
C PRO A 57 25.34 4.49 13.93
N GLN A 58 26.30 3.85 13.27
CA GLN A 58 27.32 4.56 12.47
C GLN A 58 26.87 4.81 11.03
N LYS A 59 25.74 4.23 10.59
CA LYS A 59 25.21 4.44 9.24
C LYS A 59 24.18 5.57 9.24
N PRO A 60 24.17 6.41 8.19
CA PRO A 60 23.18 7.47 8.07
C PRO A 60 21.77 6.86 7.98
N CYS A 61 20.88 7.33 8.85
CA CYS A 61 19.47 6.96 8.84
C CYS A 61 18.63 8.11 8.27
N CYS A 62 17.59 7.79 7.51
CA CYS A 62 16.63 8.78 7.01
C CYS A 62 16.02 9.58 8.18
N ASN A 63 15.93 10.91 8.03
CA ASN A 63 15.39 11.81 9.05
C ASN A 63 13.93 11.48 9.42
N LEU A 64 13.13 11.03 8.44
CA LEU A 64 11.73 10.67 8.69
C LEU A 64 11.59 9.40 9.53
N LEU A 65 12.52 8.45 9.37
CA LEU A 65 12.56 7.27 10.22
C LEU A 65 12.90 7.65 11.67
N GLN A 66 13.83 8.58 11.87
CA GLN A 66 14.17 9.14 13.20
C GLN A 66 13.00 9.90 13.82
N ALA A 67 12.22 10.63 12.99
CA ALA A 67 11.05 11.40 13.42
C ALA A 67 9.77 10.55 13.58
N GLY A 68 9.80 9.26 13.22
CA GLY A 68 8.69 8.34 13.46
C GLY A 68 7.51 8.41 12.47
N PHE A 69 7.67 9.08 11.31
CA PHE A 69 6.62 9.20 10.27
C PHE A 69 5.26 9.69 10.80
N THR A 70 5.26 10.60 11.78
CA THR A 70 4.04 11.03 12.50
C THR A 70 3.02 11.76 11.63
N ASP A 71 3.47 12.39 10.54
CA ASP A 71 2.63 13.07 9.54
C ASP A 71 2.02 12.12 8.49
N SER A 72 2.49 10.87 8.45
CA SER A 72 2.08 9.84 7.50
C SER A 72 1.10 8.84 8.12
N GLN A 73 0.65 9.09 9.35
CA GLN A 73 -0.32 8.27 10.08
C GLN A 73 -1.76 8.80 9.97
N PRO A 74 -2.77 7.91 10.12
CA PRO A 74 -2.65 6.45 10.16
C PRO A 74 -2.50 5.85 8.76
N ALA A 75 -1.84 4.69 8.68
CA ALA A 75 -1.92 3.87 7.47
C ALA A 75 -3.39 3.45 7.23
N HIS A 76 -3.89 3.63 6.00
CA HIS A 76 -5.30 3.35 5.67
C HIS A 76 -5.46 2.81 4.25
N GLU A 77 -6.55 2.09 4.01
CA GLU A 77 -6.89 1.59 2.66
C GLU A 77 -7.35 2.76 1.77
N VAL A 78 -6.77 2.83 0.58
CA VAL A 78 -7.11 3.77 -0.48
C VAL A 78 -7.44 2.97 -1.72
N GLU A 79 -8.46 3.39 -2.47
CA GLU A 79 -8.83 2.84 -3.77
C GLU A 79 -8.69 3.93 -4.83
N VAL A 80 -7.96 3.65 -5.90
CA VAL A 80 -7.73 4.60 -7.02
C VAL A 80 -8.05 3.90 -8.33
N ASP A 81 -8.63 4.65 -9.27
CA ASP A 81 -8.82 4.19 -10.65
C ASP A 81 -7.49 4.05 -11.38
N GLY A 82 -7.45 3.25 -12.45
CA GLY A 82 -6.23 3.15 -13.26
C GLY A 82 -5.93 4.47 -13.98
N PHE A 83 -4.66 4.86 -14.03
CA PHE A 83 -4.23 6.13 -14.60
C PHE A 83 -2.86 6.04 -15.28
N TRP A 84 -2.54 7.05 -16.09
CA TRP A 84 -1.21 7.24 -16.67
C TRP A 84 -0.36 8.12 -15.74
N MET A 85 0.87 7.70 -15.46
CA MET A 85 1.84 8.43 -14.64
C MET A 85 3.09 8.69 -15.47
N ASP A 86 3.72 9.85 -15.31
CA ASP A 86 5.03 10.11 -15.94
C ASP A 86 6.07 9.04 -15.50
N GLU A 87 6.96 8.67 -16.43
CA GLU A 87 8.07 7.72 -16.20
C GLU A 87 9.12 8.20 -15.20
#